data_AF-A0A7Y5W3M7-F1
#
_entry.id   AF-A0A7Y5W3M7-F1
#
_cell.length_a   1.000
_cell.length_b   1.000
_cell.length_c   1.000
_cell.angle_alpha   90.00
_cell.angle_beta   90.00
_cell.angle_gamma   90.00
#
_symmetry.space_group_name_H-M   'P 1'
#
loop_
_entity.id
_entity.type
_entity.pdbx_description
1 polymer ?
#
loop_
_entity_poly.entity_id
_entity_poly.type
_entity_poly.pdbx_seq_one_letter_code
_entity_poly.pdbx_strand_id
1 'polypeptide(L)'
;MNTNTCSYPPVVCEEYLDRLAVFQPQADAEVQIWMEVHELVQRILAQLDGLVKISVPDLRVQVARTRGRHFHLFTYRTFLRADRPEIDPVIVGLTFVRGGDENREAVAIEADVSGEQAGDRIAVTARREVPPVREELVRAARELATELSGYAPLIAEALLDTSRAT
;
A
#
# COMPACT_ATOMS: atom_id res chain seq x y z
N MET A 1 18.41 44.00 12.75
CA MET A 1 17.06 43.46 12.47
C MET A 1 17.28 42.08 11.89
N ASN A 2 17.21 41.04 12.72
CA ASN A 2 17.50 39.67 12.30
C ASN A 2 16.18 38.96 12.01
N THR A 3 16.05 38.47 10.78
CA THR A 3 14.96 37.61 10.31
C THR A 3 15.14 36.21 10.89
N ASN A 4 14.23 35.80 11.78
CA ASN A 4 14.09 34.41 12.21
C ASN A 4 13.43 33.60 11.09
N THR A 5 14.24 32.97 10.25
CA THR A 5 13.79 31.84 9.42
C THR A 5 13.72 30.61 10.31
N CYS A 6 12.50 30.26 10.72
CA CYS A 6 12.22 28.99 11.38
C CYS A 6 12.20 27.90 10.29
N SER A 7 13.36 27.29 10.06
CA SER A 7 13.50 26.10 9.22
C SER A 7 13.04 24.90 10.03
N TYR A 8 11.80 24.46 9.82
CA TYR A 8 11.38 23.13 10.25
C TYR A 8 11.94 22.12 9.25
N PRO A 9 12.78 21.14 9.65
CA PRO A 9 13.08 20.03 8.78
C PRO A 9 11.78 19.24 8.54
N PRO A 10 11.58 18.65 7.34
CA PRO A 10 10.47 17.74 7.14
C PRO A 10 10.66 16.56 8.10
N VAL A 11 9.69 16.35 8.98
CA VAL A 11 9.61 15.13 9.79
C VAL A 11 9.22 14.01 8.83
N VAL A 12 10.21 13.49 8.11
CA VAL A 12 10.07 12.21 7.43
C VAL A 12 9.99 11.17 8.54
N CYS A 13 8.81 10.59 8.74
CA CYS A 13 8.63 9.50 9.70
C CYS A 13 9.68 8.42 9.42
N GLU A 14 10.38 7.94 10.45
CA GLU A 14 11.35 6.84 10.34
C GLU A 14 10.75 5.62 9.62
N GLU A 15 9.44 5.37 9.82
CA GLU A 15 8.65 4.37 9.09
C GLU A 15 8.67 4.52 7.56
N TYR A 16 8.80 5.74 7.05
CA TYR A 16 8.83 6.03 5.62
C TYR A 16 10.23 5.78 5.01
N LEU A 17 11.30 5.97 5.78
CA LEU A 17 12.67 5.70 5.35
C LEU A 17 12.98 4.20 5.34
N ASP A 18 12.45 3.44 6.31
CA ASP A 18 12.55 1.98 6.34
C ASP A 18 11.87 1.32 5.12
N ARG A 19 10.83 1.95 4.57
CA ARG A 19 10.15 1.50 3.36
C ARG A 19 11.01 1.57 2.10
N LEU A 20 12.09 2.36 2.07
CA LEU A 20 12.93 2.55 0.87
C LEU A 20 14.14 1.60 0.79
N ALA A 21 14.32 0.70 1.77
CA ALA A 21 15.41 -0.25 1.76
C ALA A 21 15.23 -1.31 0.64
N VAL A 22 16.17 -1.30 -0.32
CA VAL A 22 16.20 -2.17 -1.49
C VAL A 22 16.20 -3.65 -1.09
N PHE A 23 15.25 -4.41 -1.64
CA PHE A 23 15.13 -5.85 -1.48
C PHE A 23 16.38 -6.56 -2.03
N GLN A 24 17.20 -7.15 -1.16
CA GLN A 24 18.23 -8.10 -1.58
C GLN A 24 17.65 -9.53 -1.58
N PRO A 25 17.66 -10.24 -2.72
CA PRO A 25 17.16 -11.61 -2.78
C PRO A 25 18.18 -12.56 -2.14
N GLN A 26 17.86 -13.12 -0.98
CA GLN A 26 18.41 -14.40 -0.53
C GLN A 26 17.42 -15.51 -0.87
N ALA A 27 17.93 -16.66 -1.30
CA ALA A 27 17.14 -17.81 -1.72
C ALA A 27 16.56 -18.60 -0.52
N ASP A 28 15.84 -17.89 0.35
CA ASP A 28 15.12 -18.48 1.48
C ASP A 28 13.67 -18.75 1.08
N ALA A 29 13.12 -19.90 1.49
CA ALA A 29 11.74 -20.28 1.21
C ALA A 29 10.73 -19.18 1.64
N GLU A 30 11.06 -18.41 2.68
CA GLU A 30 10.29 -17.24 3.11
C GLU A 30 10.26 -16.14 2.03
N VAL A 31 11.40 -15.85 1.38
CA VAL A 31 11.49 -14.85 0.30
C VAL A 31 10.59 -15.23 -0.87
N GLN A 32 10.52 -16.53 -1.19
CA GLN A 32 9.69 -17.04 -2.28
C GLN A 32 8.18 -16.88 -2.00
N ILE A 33 7.73 -17.14 -0.76
CA ILE A 33 6.31 -16.96 -0.39
C ILE A 33 5.89 -15.49 -0.57
N TRP A 34 6.70 -14.55 -0.11
CA TRP A 34 6.36 -13.12 -0.23
C TRP A 34 6.40 -12.62 -1.68
N MET A 35 7.26 -13.20 -2.53
CA MET A 35 7.23 -12.91 -3.96
C MET A 35 5.95 -13.39 -4.61
N GLU A 36 5.51 -14.62 -4.31
CA GLU A 36 4.25 -15.16 -4.82
C GLU A 36 3.05 -14.35 -4.33
N VAL A 37 3.00 -14.00 -3.05
CA VAL A 37 1.94 -13.15 -2.48
C VAL A 37 1.91 -11.80 -3.19
N HIS A 38 3.07 -11.17 -3.40
CA HIS A 38 3.15 -9.92 -4.13
C HIS A 38 2.62 -10.06 -5.57
N GLU A 39 3.11 -11.03 -6.34
CA GLU A 39 2.69 -11.23 -7.73
C GLU A 39 1.19 -11.51 -7.85
N LEU A 40 0.64 -12.29 -6.92
CA LEU A 40 -0.79 -12.58 -6.85
C LEU A 40 -1.60 -11.30 -6.59
N VAL A 41 -1.23 -10.55 -5.54
CA VAL A 41 -1.92 -9.31 -5.17
C VAL A 41 -1.85 -8.32 -6.33
N GLN A 42 -0.69 -8.14 -6.94
CA GLN A 42 -0.53 -7.18 -8.04
C GLN A 42 -1.30 -7.58 -9.30
N ARG A 43 -1.49 -8.88 -9.56
CA ARG A 43 -2.33 -9.36 -10.66
C ARG A 43 -3.81 -9.05 -10.42
N ILE A 44 -4.26 -9.18 -9.18
CA ILE A 44 -5.66 -8.87 -8.80
C ILE A 44 -5.86 -7.35 -8.86
N LEU A 45 -5.00 -6.57 -8.20
CA LEU A 45 -5.10 -5.12 -8.17
C LEU A 45 -4.91 -4.46 -9.55
N ALA A 46 -4.30 -5.14 -10.53
CA ALA A 46 -4.24 -4.65 -11.92
C ALA A 46 -5.64 -4.41 -12.53
N GLN A 47 -6.68 -5.07 -12.01
CA GLN A 47 -8.06 -4.84 -12.45
C GLN A 47 -8.54 -3.43 -12.09
N LEU A 48 -8.04 -2.85 -10.99
CA LEU A 48 -8.34 -1.48 -10.59
C LEU A 48 -7.85 -0.47 -11.61
N ASP A 49 -6.69 -0.69 -12.25
CA ASP A 49 -6.13 0.23 -13.24
C ASP A 49 -7.15 0.57 -14.33
N GLY A 50 -7.78 -0.45 -14.91
CA GLY A 50 -8.78 -0.29 -15.96
C GLY A 50 -10.04 0.40 -15.44
N LEU A 51 -10.51 0.00 -14.26
CA LEU A 51 -11.75 0.54 -13.68
C LEU A 51 -11.61 2.01 -13.28
N VAL A 52 -10.49 2.40 -12.66
CA VAL A 52 -10.22 3.79 -12.28
C VAL A 52 -9.98 4.65 -13.52
N LYS A 53 -9.29 4.11 -14.54
CA LYS A 53 -8.99 4.84 -15.78
C LYS A 53 -10.23 5.21 -16.61
N ILE A 54 -11.35 4.50 -16.44
CA ILE A 54 -12.64 4.90 -17.03
C ILE A 54 -13.08 6.28 -16.53
N SER A 55 -12.83 6.57 -15.24
CA SER A 55 -13.21 7.84 -14.61
C SER A 55 -12.09 8.88 -14.61
N VAL A 56 -10.83 8.43 -14.64
CA VAL A 56 -9.62 9.27 -14.60
C VAL A 56 -8.73 8.92 -15.80
N PRO A 57 -8.96 9.49 -16.99
CA PRO A 57 -8.25 9.08 -18.21
C PRO A 57 -6.72 9.27 -18.16
N ASP A 58 -6.25 10.34 -17.52
CA ASP A 58 -4.83 10.71 -17.39
C ASP A 58 -4.12 10.03 -16.20
N LEU A 59 -4.68 8.89 -15.75
CA LEU A 59 -4.14 8.09 -14.67
C LEU A 59 -2.78 7.48 -15.03
N ARG A 60 -1.83 7.62 -14.12
CA ARG A 60 -0.62 6.79 -14.05
C ARG A 60 -0.71 5.87 -12.85
N VAL A 61 -0.12 4.70 -12.97
CA VAL A 61 -0.08 3.69 -11.91
C VAL A 61 1.35 3.28 -11.68
N GLN A 62 1.75 3.24 -10.41
CA GLN A 62 3.03 2.71 -9.98
C GLN A 62 2.80 1.47 -9.13
N VAL A 63 3.62 0.43 -9.35
CA VAL A 63 3.55 -0.82 -8.60
C VAL A 63 4.80 -0.91 -7.74
N ALA A 64 4.62 -1.21 -6.45
CA ALA A 64 5.74 -1.30 -5.54
C ALA A 64 5.49 -2.34 -4.44
N ARG A 65 6.57 -2.67 -3.76
CA ARG A 65 6.55 -3.44 -2.52
C ARG A 65 7.70 -3.01 -1.62
N THR A 66 7.48 -3.07 -0.32
CA THR A 66 8.48 -2.75 0.68
C THR A 66 8.47 -3.80 1.78
N ARG A 67 9.53 -3.80 2.59
CA ARG A 67 9.66 -4.58 3.82
C ARG A 67 10.11 -3.64 4.92
N GLY A 68 9.83 -3.99 6.16
CA GLY A 68 10.24 -3.18 7.30
C GLY A 68 10.46 -4.04 8.53
N ARG A 69 10.77 -3.40 9.66
CA ARG A 69 10.99 -4.08 10.94
C ARG A 69 9.72 -4.74 11.50
N HIS A 70 8.55 -4.15 11.26
CA HIS A 70 7.28 -4.58 11.85
C HIS A 70 6.36 -5.38 10.91
N PHE A 71 6.73 -5.50 9.64
CA PHE A 71 5.94 -6.20 8.63
C PHE A 71 6.82 -7.02 7.70
N HIS A 72 6.31 -8.17 7.25
CA HIS A 72 6.98 -9.04 6.29
C HIS A 72 6.91 -8.50 4.86
N LEU A 73 5.80 -7.86 4.52
CA LEU A 73 5.53 -7.35 3.18
C LEU A 73 4.50 -6.22 3.25
N PHE A 74 4.78 -5.12 2.59
CA PHE A 74 3.75 -4.19 2.13
C PHE A 74 3.77 -4.22 0.61
N THR A 75 2.65 -4.58 -0.02
CA THR A 75 2.52 -4.64 -1.49
C THR A 75 1.39 -3.74 -1.91
N TYR A 76 1.66 -2.82 -2.84
CA TYR A 76 0.71 -1.75 -3.14
C TYR A 76 0.80 -1.25 -4.57
N ARG A 77 -0.21 -0.47 -4.95
CA ARG A 77 -0.28 0.34 -6.15
C ARG A 77 -0.53 1.79 -5.77
N THR A 78 0.17 2.70 -6.42
CA THR A 78 -0.08 4.14 -6.31
C THR A 78 -0.76 4.61 -7.58
N PHE A 79 -1.92 5.23 -7.43
CA PHE A 79 -2.71 5.86 -8.47
C PHE A 79 -2.49 7.36 -8.41
N LEU A 80 -2.07 7.97 -9.51
CA LEU A 80 -1.75 9.39 -9.55
C LEU A 80 -2.24 10.01 -10.86
N ARG A 81 -2.57 11.29 -10.81
CA ARG A 81 -2.99 12.06 -11.98
C ARG A 81 -1.81 12.73 -12.65
N ALA A 82 -1.59 12.44 -13.93
CA ALA A 82 -0.52 13.07 -14.69
C ALA A 82 -0.81 14.55 -14.99
N ASP A 83 -2.09 14.90 -15.13
CA ASP A 83 -2.56 16.24 -15.48
C ASP A 83 -2.69 17.17 -14.26
N ARG A 84 -2.75 16.59 -13.05
CA ARG A 84 -2.87 17.28 -11.77
C ARG A 84 -1.94 16.68 -10.72
N PRO A 85 -0.63 16.92 -10.82
CA PRO A 85 0.35 16.37 -9.87
C PRO A 85 0.21 16.92 -8.44
N GLU A 86 -0.54 18.01 -8.25
CA GLU A 86 -0.87 18.57 -6.95
C GLU A 86 -1.89 17.74 -6.16
N ILE A 87 -2.67 16.88 -6.81
CA ILE A 87 -3.63 16.02 -6.11
C ILE A 87 -2.89 14.85 -5.47
N ASP A 88 -3.08 14.67 -4.16
CA ASP A 88 -2.45 13.60 -3.39
C ASP A 88 -2.73 12.22 -4.04
N PRO A 89 -1.67 11.49 -4.46
CA PRO A 89 -1.82 10.14 -4.97
C PRO A 89 -2.56 9.23 -4.01
N VAL A 90 -3.22 8.21 -4.56
CA VAL A 90 -3.96 7.22 -3.79
C VAL A 90 -3.20 5.90 -3.81
N ILE A 91 -2.85 5.40 -2.63
CA ILE A 91 -2.25 4.09 -2.42
C ILE A 91 -3.35 3.07 -2.15
N VAL A 92 -3.24 1.91 -2.78
CA VAL A 92 -4.08 0.73 -2.51
C VAL A 92 -3.16 -0.45 -2.25
N GLY A 93 -3.25 -1.09 -1.09
CA GLY A 93 -2.28 -2.11 -0.75
C GLY A 93 -2.69 -3.05 0.37
N LEU A 94 -1.86 -4.07 0.55
CA LEU A 94 -1.95 -5.03 1.64
C LEU A 94 -0.65 -4.97 2.45
N THR A 95 -0.80 -4.88 3.77
CA THR A 95 0.29 -4.95 4.76
C THR A 95 0.21 -6.25 5.53
N PHE A 96 1.29 -7.03 5.53
CA PHE A 96 1.44 -8.30 6.24
C PHE A 96 2.32 -8.07 7.47
N VAL A 97 1.70 -7.81 8.62
CA VAL A 97 2.32 -7.44 9.88
C VAL A 97 2.82 -8.68 10.62
N ARG A 98 4.00 -8.58 11.24
CA ARG A 98 4.54 -9.64 12.13
C ARG A 98 3.71 -9.69 13.40
N GLY A 99 3.24 -10.88 13.81
CA GLY A 99 2.58 -11.07 15.10
C GLY A 99 3.47 -10.60 16.26
N GLY A 100 2.90 -9.83 17.19
CA GLY A 100 3.59 -9.39 18.41
C GLY A 100 3.94 -10.57 19.31
N ASP A 101 5.00 -10.39 20.12
CA ASP A 101 5.83 -11.39 20.82
C ASP A 101 5.14 -12.51 21.63
N GLU A 102 3.82 -12.53 21.75
CA GLU A 102 3.09 -13.50 22.58
C GLU A 102 2.41 -14.61 21.77
N ASN A 103 2.27 -14.45 20.45
CA ASN A 103 1.75 -15.51 19.58
C ASN A 103 2.48 -15.47 18.23
N ARG A 104 3.69 -16.06 18.19
CA ARG A 104 4.58 -16.13 17.02
C ARG A 104 4.00 -16.87 15.80
N GLU A 105 2.75 -17.29 15.86
CA GLU A 105 2.12 -18.14 14.86
C GLU A 105 1.15 -17.41 13.94
N ALA A 106 0.79 -16.14 14.16
CA ALA A 106 -0.14 -15.44 13.28
C ALA A 106 0.51 -14.26 12.52
N VAL A 107 0.21 -14.17 11.23
CA VAL A 107 0.45 -12.98 10.41
C VAL A 107 -0.85 -12.20 10.33
N ALA A 108 -0.80 -10.93 10.72
CA ALA A 108 -1.92 -10.03 10.54
C ALA A 108 -1.84 -9.39 9.15
N ILE A 109 -2.98 -9.32 8.46
CA ILE A 109 -3.10 -8.75 7.13
C ILE A 109 -4.12 -7.63 7.20
N GLU A 110 -3.69 -6.45 6.76
CA GLU A 110 -4.51 -5.25 6.65
C GLU A 110 -4.51 -4.82 5.18
N ALA A 111 -5.68 -4.48 4.66
CA ALA A 111 -5.83 -3.95 3.31
C ALA A 111 -6.53 -2.59 3.38
N ASP A 112 -5.99 -1.59 2.69
CA ASP A 112 -6.46 -0.23 2.78
C ASP A 112 -6.27 0.56 1.48
N VAL A 113 -7.01 1.67 1.42
CA VAL A 113 -6.91 2.73 0.43
C VAL A 113 -6.59 4.02 1.18
N SER A 114 -5.50 4.68 0.84
CA SER A 114 -5.03 5.87 1.57
C SER A 114 -4.44 6.93 0.65
N GLY A 115 -4.35 8.17 1.12
CA GLY A 115 -3.46 9.16 0.52
C GLY A 115 -1.99 8.79 0.70
N GLU A 116 -1.16 9.04 -0.31
CA GLU A 116 0.29 8.79 -0.24
C GLU A 116 0.99 9.82 0.64
N GLN A 117 0.64 11.10 0.47
CA GLN A 117 1.28 12.22 1.15
C GLN A 117 0.51 12.64 2.41
N ALA A 118 -0.82 12.73 2.33
CA ALA A 118 -1.63 13.14 3.47
C ALA A 118 -1.76 12.02 4.52
N GLY A 119 -1.63 10.76 4.11
CA GLY A 119 -1.79 9.59 4.98
C GLY A 119 -3.22 9.38 5.49
N ASP A 120 -4.21 10.06 4.90
CA ASP A 120 -5.61 9.89 5.22
C ASP A 120 -6.12 8.51 4.76
N ARG A 121 -6.93 7.86 5.58
CA ARG A 121 -7.52 6.56 5.26
C ARG A 121 -8.86 6.76 4.55
N ILE A 122 -8.89 6.44 3.26
CA ILE A 122 -10.09 6.53 2.41
C ILE A 122 -10.98 5.30 2.65
N ALA A 123 -10.38 4.11 2.72
CA ALA A 123 -11.09 2.86 3.04
C ALA A 123 -10.15 1.86 3.73
N VAL A 124 -10.70 1.04 4.60
CA VAL A 124 -9.95 0.00 5.32
C VAL A 124 -10.80 -1.26 5.42
N THR A 125 -10.21 -2.40 5.10
CA THR A 125 -10.83 -3.72 5.26
C THR A 125 -10.66 -4.22 6.70
N ALA A 126 -11.47 -5.19 7.10
CA ALA A 126 -11.30 -5.82 8.42
C ALA A 126 -9.94 -6.54 8.49
N ARG A 127 -9.15 -6.26 9.53
CA ARG A 127 -7.90 -6.96 9.84
C ARG A 127 -8.15 -8.46 9.94
N ARG A 128 -7.28 -9.25 9.29
CA ARG A 128 -7.35 -10.72 9.32
C ARG A 128 -6.08 -11.29 9.91
N GLU A 129 -6.21 -12.24 10.82
CA GLU A 129 -5.07 -12.98 11.36
C GLU A 129 -5.08 -14.38 10.78
N VAL A 130 -3.96 -14.79 10.19
CA VAL A 130 -3.83 -16.09 9.54
C VAL A 130 -2.54 -16.79 9.98
N PRO A 131 -2.52 -18.13 10.02
CA PRO A 131 -1.29 -18.88 10.22
C PRO A 131 -0.21 -18.47 9.19
N PRO A 132 1.10 -18.63 9.49
CA PRO A 132 2.19 -18.24 8.61
C PRO A 132 2.44 -19.36 7.58
N VAL A 133 1.35 -19.98 7.11
CA VAL A 133 1.36 -21.09 6.17
C VAL A 133 1.08 -20.53 4.79
N ARG A 134 1.89 -20.93 3.80
CA ARG A 134 1.82 -20.43 2.42
C ARG A 134 0.39 -20.38 1.87
N GLU A 135 -0.36 -21.47 2.00
CA GLU A 135 -1.72 -21.58 1.47
C GLU A 135 -2.68 -20.57 2.13
N GLU A 136 -2.59 -20.39 3.45
CA GLU A 136 -3.42 -19.45 4.20
C GLU A 136 -3.08 -17.99 3.86
N LEU A 137 -1.79 -17.67 3.75
CA LEU A 137 -1.32 -16.34 3.33
C LEU A 137 -1.82 -16.00 1.92
N VAL A 138 -1.66 -16.93 0.98
CA VAL A 138 -2.10 -16.78 -0.42
C VAL A 138 -3.61 -16.63 -0.52
N ARG A 139 -4.36 -17.43 0.23
CA ARG A 139 -5.83 -17.37 0.27
C ARG A 139 -6.31 -16.04 0.82
N ALA A 140 -5.80 -15.61 1.97
CA ALA A 140 -6.21 -14.35 2.59
C ALA A 140 -5.80 -13.13 1.75
N ALA A 141 -4.60 -13.16 1.14
CA ALA A 141 -4.16 -12.12 0.22
C ALA A 141 -5.09 -11.99 -1.00
N ARG A 142 -5.52 -13.12 -1.57
CA ARG A 142 -6.48 -13.15 -2.69
C ARG A 142 -7.81 -12.53 -2.29
N GLU A 143 -8.37 -12.94 -1.16
CA GLU A 143 -9.67 -12.47 -0.68
C GLU A 143 -9.65 -10.95 -0.45
N LEU A 144 -8.66 -10.45 0.30
CA LEU A 144 -8.51 -9.02 0.58
C LEU A 144 -8.20 -8.18 -0.68
N ALA A 145 -7.35 -8.66 -1.59
CA ALA A 145 -7.08 -7.95 -2.84
C ALA A 145 -8.33 -7.90 -3.76
N THR A 146 -9.15 -8.95 -3.73
CA THR A 146 -10.44 -8.98 -4.45
C THR A 146 -11.44 -8.00 -3.83
N GLU A 147 -11.48 -7.91 -2.50
CA GLU A 147 -12.27 -6.92 -1.78
C GLU A 147 -11.86 -5.49 -2.17
N LEU A 148 -10.56 -5.17 -2.18
CA LEU A 148 -10.03 -3.87 -2.62
C LEU A 148 -10.38 -3.55 -4.08
N SER A 149 -10.54 -4.56 -4.94
CA SER A 149 -10.93 -4.35 -6.33
C SER A 149 -12.34 -3.72 -6.46
N GLY A 150 -13.18 -3.86 -5.41
CA GLY A 150 -14.47 -3.18 -5.30
C GLY A 150 -14.38 -1.66 -5.03
N TYR A 151 -13.20 -1.14 -4.68
CA TYR A 151 -13.02 0.27 -4.30
C TYR A 151 -12.61 1.20 -5.45
N ALA A 152 -12.65 0.73 -6.71
CA ALA A 152 -12.37 1.58 -7.86
C ALA A 152 -13.14 2.93 -7.87
N PRO A 153 -14.45 2.99 -7.51
CA PRO A 153 -15.17 4.26 -7.45
C PRO A 153 -14.60 5.23 -6.40
N LEU A 154 -14.22 4.73 -5.23
CA LEU A 154 -13.65 5.55 -4.15
C LEU A 154 -12.27 6.10 -4.52
N ILE A 155 -11.45 5.28 -5.19
CA ILE A 155 -10.14 5.72 -5.71
C ILE A 155 -10.33 6.83 -6.74
N ALA A 156 -11.27 6.67 -7.67
CA ALA A 156 -11.56 7.69 -8.67
C ALA A 156 -12.07 8.99 -8.03
N GLU A 157 -12.98 8.90 -7.06
CA GLU A 157 -13.48 10.06 -6.31
C GLU A 157 -12.34 10.81 -5.61
N ALA A 158 -11.48 10.10 -4.89
CA ALA A 158 -10.34 10.69 -4.20
C ALA A 158 -9.32 11.38 -5.15
N LEU A 159 -9.17 10.89 -6.39
CA LEU A 159 -8.31 11.51 -7.41
C LEU A 159 -8.97 12.70 -8.11
N LEU A 160 -10.29 12.83 -8.03
CA LEU A 160 -11.05 13.94 -8.60
C LEU A 160 -11.33 15.04 -7.57
N ASP A 161 -11.18 14.75 -6.28
CA ASP A 161 -11.38 15.69 -5.19
C ASP A 161 -10.23 16.72 -5.10
N THR A 162 -10.54 17.97 -5.46
CA THR A 162 -9.61 19.09 -5.38
C THR A 162 -9.25 19.50 -3.96
N SER A 163 -10.00 19.06 -2.95
CA SER A 163 -9.66 19.33 -1.54
C SER A 163 -8.41 18.58 -1.07
N ARG A 164 -8.02 17.52 -1.80
CA ARG A 164 -6.81 16.71 -1.55
C ARG A 164 -5.56 17.25 -2.25
N ALA A 165 -5.54 18.53 -2.65
CA ALA A 165 -4.35 19.15 -3.20
C ALA A 165 -3.31 19.43 -2.09
N THR A 166 -2.06 19.04 -2.31
CA THR A 166 -0.93 19.13 -1.34
C THR A 166 0.19 20.04 -1.83
#